data_AF-A0A2P5LTL8-F1
#
_entry.id   AF-A0A2P5LTL8-F1
#
_cell.length_a   1.000
_cell.length_b   1.000
_cell.length_c   1.000
_cell.angle_alpha   90.00
_cell.angle_beta   90.00
_cell.angle_gamma   90.00
#
_symmetry.space_group_name_H-M   'P 1'
#
loop_
_entity.id
_entity.type
_entity.pdbx_description
1 polymer ?
#
loop_
_entity_poly.entity_id
_entity_poly.type
_entity_poly.pdbx_seq_one_letter_code
_entity_poly.pdbx_strand_id
1 'polypeptide(L)'
;MATIAFELLGSTLGQGLGGTFGAAFGKAAGALAGGLIDRAFLGQGTRRVQQGPRLTDLDGISASEGAPIPRIYGRVRLGGQVLWATEFEEQQIVERSGGIGGKSATTTRQKSVRYVYSANVAIGLCEGPVALVRRIWADGKPVDLSAITYRIYLGHADQPADPLIVAKQGTGDVPAFRGLAYIVFERFPLADYGNRLPQFSFEIVRPMPGLPERLRAVNIIPGSTEFGYATSEVREDFGYGQSRALNRSQWTRGTDWEQAIDDLQALCPHLERATLISAWFGDDMRVGHCRLAPRTEKAGKFTTGQIWSVSGLTRDTATPVSATEGRPNYGGTPSDLSLIQAIRDLKARGLKVALHPFILMDIPAGNTLPDPSSGGIGQPPFPWRGRISCSPAPGQPGSPAGTAAVDAAIAAFVGTAQASHFDLSGDTVVYAGPAEWSGALDPFRSFPILRQTTLKGLKRLE
;
A
#
# COMPACT_ATOMS: atom_id res chain seq x y z
N MET A 1 -33.60 15.33 -30.63
CA MET A 1 -34.68 14.32 -30.34
C MET A 1 -36.04 14.98 -30.45
N ALA A 2 -36.16 16.29 -30.16
CA ALA A 2 -37.40 17.03 -30.35
C ALA A 2 -37.80 17.13 -31.84
N THR A 3 -36.84 17.24 -32.77
CA THR A 3 -37.11 17.33 -34.21
C THR A 3 -37.92 16.14 -34.74
N ILE A 4 -37.51 14.90 -34.44
CA ILE A 4 -38.22 13.71 -34.91
C ILE A 4 -39.62 13.60 -34.26
N ALA A 5 -39.75 13.95 -32.99
CA ALA A 5 -41.04 13.90 -32.28
C ALA A 5 -42.04 14.94 -32.84
N PHE A 6 -41.60 16.17 -33.10
CA PHE A 6 -42.44 17.23 -33.66
C PHE A 6 -42.69 17.07 -35.17
N GLU A 7 -41.78 16.44 -35.92
CA GLU A 7 -42.06 16.01 -37.30
C GLU A 7 -43.18 14.97 -37.35
N LEU A 8 -43.16 14.00 -36.43
CA LEU A 8 -44.19 12.97 -36.35
C LEU A 8 -45.55 13.58 -35.97
N LEU A 9 -45.59 14.41 -34.92
CA LEU A 9 -46.80 15.13 -34.49
C LEU A 9 -47.32 16.14 -35.54
N GLY A 10 -46.43 16.87 -36.21
CA GLY A 10 -46.78 17.81 -37.27
C GLY A 10 -47.32 17.10 -38.51
N SER A 11 -46.79 15.91 -38.84
CA SER A 11 -47.28 15.09 -39.95
C SER A 11 -48.67 14.52 -39.67
N THR A 12 -48.96 14.08 -38.44
CA THR A 12 -50.27 13.51 -38.08
C THR A 12 -51.37 14.59 -37.97
N LEU A 13 -51.05 15.75 -37.41
CA LEU A 13 -51.98 16.90 -37.37
C LEU A 13 -52.21 17.51 -38.77
N GLY A 14 -51.15 17.66 -39.57
CA GLY A 14 -51.25 18.20 -40.93
C GLY A 14 -52.04 17.29 -41.88
N GLN A 15 -51.95 15.97 -41.69
CA GLN A 15 -52.72 14.99 -42.46
C GLN A 15 -54.22 15.05 -42.13
N GLY A 16 -54.58 15.32 -40.87
CA GLY A 16 -55.97 15.48 -40.43
C GLY A 16 -56.66 16.75 -40.93
N LEU A 17 -55.90 17.80 -41.28
CA LEU A 17 -56.44 19.10 -41.71
C LEU A 17 -56.36 19.36 -43.23
N GLY A 18 -55.43 18.74 -43.95
CA GLY A 18 -55.17 19.05 -45.37
C GLY A 18 -54.73 17.88 -46.23
N GLY A 19 -54.97 16.63 -45.79
CA GLY A 19 -54.59 15.44 -46.53
C GLY A 19 -53.07 15.31 -46.74
N THR A 20 -52.66 14.68 -47.85
CA THR A 20 -51.24 14.40 -48.15
C THR A 20 -50.37 15.66 -48.31
N PHE A 21 -50.94 16.75 -48.84
CA PHE A 21 -50.26 18.05 -48.95
C PHE A 21 -50.11 18.73 -47.59
N GLY A 22 -51.12 18.65 -46.72
CA GLY A 22 -51.04 19.14 -45.33
C GLY A 22 -50.05 18.36 -44.47
N ALA A 23 -49.89 17.06 -44.71
CA ALA A 23 -48.90 16.23 -44.03
C ALA A 23 -47.45 16.62 -44.40
N ALA A 24 -47.19 16.94 -45.67
CA ALA A 24 -45.88 17.40 -46.13
C ALA A 24 -45.52 18.78 -45.56
N PHE A 25 -46.48 19.71 -45.54
CA PHE A 25 -46.29 21.04 -44.96
C PHE A 25 -46.14 21.00 -43.43
N GLY A 26 -46.96 20.20 -42.75
CA GLY A 26 -46.89 19.99 -41.30
C GLY A 26 -45.57 19.34 -40.86
N LYS A 27 -45.04 18.41 -41.67
CA LYS A 27 -43.70 17.83 -41.44
C LYS A 27 -42.59 18.86 -41.62
N ALA A 28 -42.67 19.70 -42.66
CA ALA A 28 -41.68 20.76 -42.90
C ALA A 28 -41.70 21.84 -41.79
N ALA A 29 -42.88 22.26 -41.33
CA ALA A 29 -43.03 23.21 -40.23
C ALA A 29 -42.57 22.60 -38.88
N GLY A 30 -42.90 21.33 -38.62
CA GLY A 30 -42.45 20.59 -37.44
C GLY A 30 -40.94 20.39 -37.38
N ALA A 31 -40.30 20.15 -38.53
CA ALA A 31 -38.84 20.06 -38.65
C ALA A 31 -38.15 21.41 -38.35
N LEU A 32 -38.73 22.53 -38.80
CA LEU A 32 -38.20 23.87 -38.55
C LEU A 32 -38.33 24.27 -37.07
N ALA A 33 -39.49 24.06 -36.46
CA ALA A 33 -39.69 24.35 -35.04
C ALA A 33 -38.87 23.42 -34.14
N GLY A 34 -38.83 22.12 -34.45
CA GLY A 34 -38.01 21.14 -33.75
C GLY A 34 -36.51 21.41 -33.89
N GLY A 35 -36.06 21.89 -35.06
CA GLY A 35 -34.68 22.27 -35.31
C GLY A 35 -34.24 23.54 -34.58
N LEU A 36 -35.15 24.48 -34.31
CA LEU A 36 -34.86 25.68 -33.49
C LEU A 36 -34.74 25.33 -32.01
N ILE A 37 -35.57 24.42 -31.51
CA ILE A 37 -35.51 23.95 -30.11
C ILE A 37 -34.30 23.03 -29.89
N ASP A 38 -34.03 22.09 -30.80
CA ASP A 38 -32.82 21.26 -30.74
C ASP A 38 -31.55 22.15 -30.84
N ARG A 39 -31.55 23.26 -31.60
CA ARG A 39 -30.44 24.25 -31.62
C ARG A 39 -30.30 25.06 -30.32
N ALA A 40 -31.42 25.45 -29.70
CA ALA A 40 -31.40 26.17 -28.42
C ALA A 40 -30.91 25.29 -27.26
N PHE A 41 -31.18 23.98 -27.30
CA PHE A 41 -30.76 23.03 -26.27
C PHE A 41 -29.35 22.45 -26.49
N LEU A 42 -28.90 22.28 -27.73
CA LEU A 42 -27.64 21.58 -28.04
C LEU A 42 -26.46 22.50 -28.44
N GLY A 43 -26.69 23.81 -28.59
CA GLY A 43 -25.64 24.78 -28.95
C GLY A 43 -25.02 24.54 -30.34
N GLN A 44 -24.34 25.54 -30.89
CA GLN A 44 -23.66 25.48 -32.21
C GLN A 44 -22.37 24.65 -32.20
N GLY A 45 -22.37 23.49 -31.53
CA GLY A 45 -21.26 22.55 -31.54
C GLY A 45 -21.80 21.18 -31.86
N THR A 46 -22.03 20.88 -33.14
CA THR A 46 -22.17 19.48 -33.58
C THR A 46 -20.85 18.77 -33.30
N ARG A 47 -20.69 18.29 -32.07
CA ARG A 47 -19.64 17.37 -31.67
C ARG A 47 -19.89 16.11 -32.49
N ARG A 48 -19.12 15.92 -33.57
CA ARG A 48 -19.01 14.62 -34.24
C ARG A 48 -18.73 13.61 -33.13
N VAL A 49 -19.73 12.83 -32.74
CA VAL A 49 -19.54 11.72 -31.82
C VAL A 49 -18.88 10.63 -32.64
N GLN A 50 -17.54 10.70 -32.78
CA GLN A 50 -16.77 9.52 -33.11
C GLN A 50 -17.01 8.53 -31.99
N GLN A 51 -17.72 7.44 -32.29
CA GLN A 51 -17.84 6.32 -31.37
C GLN A 51 -16.45 5.69 -31.29
N GLY A 52 -15.71 6.02 -30.23
CA GLY A 52 -14.47 5.34 -29.89
C GLY A 52 -14.74 3.89 -29.46
N PRO A 53 -13.67 3.09 -29.26
CA PRO A 53 -13.77 1.74 -28.75
C PRO A 53 -14.65 1.68 -27.49
N ARG A 54 -15.58 0.73 -27.44
CA ARG A 54 -16.44 0.51 -26.27
C ARG A 54 -15.63 -0.14 -25.14
N LEU A 55 -16.06 0.03 -23.89
CA LEU A 55 -15.57 -0.82 -22.80
C LEU A 55 -15.91 -2.28 -23.15
N THR A 56 -14.91 -3.06 -23.53
CA THR A 56 -15.00 -4.52 -23.53
C THR A 56 -14.75 -5.03 -22.11
N ASP A 57 -15.22 -6.24 -21.81
CA ASP A 57 -14.73 -6.97 -20.64
C ASP A 57 -13.20 -7.01 -20.68
N LEU A 58 -12.54 -7.08 -19.52
CA LEU A 58 -11.08 -7.01 -19.43
C LEU A 58 -10.45 -8.11 -20.29
N ASP A 59 -10.10 -7.78 -21.52
CA ASP A 59 -9.48 -8.70 -22.46
C ASP A 59 -8.13 -9.13 -21.86
N GLY A 60 -7.83 -10.42 -21.93
CA GLY A 60 -6.56 -10.98 -21.46
C GLY A 60 -5.39 -10.58 -22.36
N ILE A 61 -4.35 -11.41 -22.41
CA ILE A 61 -3.30 -11.27 -23.40
C ILE A 61 -3.83 -11.59 -24.80
N SER A 62 -3.49 -10.75 -25.77
CA SER A 62 -3.64 -11.07 -27.20
C SER A 62 -2.29 -11.14 -27.94
N ALA A 63 -2.26 -11.76 -29.12
CA ALA A 63 -1.06 -11.97 -29.94
C ALA A 63 -1.33 -11.66 -31.43
N SER A 64 -2.11 -10.60 -31.68
CA SER A 64 -2.43 -10.09 -33.01
C SER A 64 -1.48 -8.97 -33.45
N GLU A 65 -1.18 -8.91 -34.74
CA GLU A 65 -0.56 -7.75 -35.35
C GLU A 65 -1.62 -6.66 -35.63
N GLY A 66 -1.24 -5.39 -35.53
CA GLY A 66 -2.13 -4.25 -35.76
C GLY A 66 -2.99 -3.83 -34.57
N ALA A 67 -2.84 -4.47 -33.40
CA ALA A 67 -3.47 -4.02 -32.17
C ALA A 67 -2.96 -2.61 -31.78
N PRO A 68 -3.85 -1.67 -31.37
CA PRO A 68 -3.43 -0.33 -30.97
C PRO A 68 -2.64 -0.36 -29.66
N ILE A 69 -1.65 0.51 -29.52
CA ILE A 69 -0.93 0.70 -28.25
C ILE A 69 -1.80 1.56 -27.31
N PRO A 70 -2.25 1.04 -26.15
CA PRO A 70 -3.09 1.80 -25.24
C PRO A 70 -2.34 3.00 -24.63
N ARG A 71 -3.07 4.09 -24.40
CA ARG A 71 -2.63 5.22 -23.56
C ARG A 71 -3.48 5.24 -22.30
N ILE A 72 -2.84 5.23 -21.14
CA ILE A 72 -3.52 5.20 -19.85
C ILE A 72 -3.20 6.44 -19.04
N TYR A 73 -4.09 6.79 -18.11
CA TYR A 73 -3.89 7.85 -17.14
C TYR A 73 -4.43 7.41 -15.78
N GLY A 74 -3.65 7.60 -14.73
CA GLY A 74 -3.96 7.10 -13.39
C GLY A 74 -3.63 5.61 -13.23
N ARG A 75 -4.46 4.90 -12.45
CA ARG A 75 -4.30 3.48 -12.16
C ARG A 75 -5.31 2.66 -12.94
N VAL A 76 -4.83 1.87 -13.89
CA VAL A 76 -5.66 1.11 -14.84
C VAL A 76 -5.21 -0.36 -14.87
N ARG A 77 -6.15 -1.28 -15.06
CA ARG A 77 -5.85 -2.70 -15.31
C ARG A 77 -6.01 -3.00 -16.80
N LEU A 78 -5.03 -3.66 -17.42
CA LEU A 78 -5.04 -4.05 -18.84
C LEU A 78 -4.55 -5.50 -19.03
N GLY A 79 -5.06 -6.22 -20.01
CA GLY A 79 -4.41 -7.41 -20.57
C GLY A 79 -3.50 -7.00 -21.71
N GLY A 80 -2.22 -7.38 -21.62
CA GLY A 80 -1.19 -6.88 -22.54
C GLY A 80 -1.17 -7.56 -23.91
N GLN A 81 -0.15 -7.27 -24.71
CA GLN A 81 0.07 -7.86 -26.03
C GLN A 81 1.38 -8.65 -26.05
N VAL A 82 1.39 -9.89 -26.54
CA VAL A 82 2.66 -10.60 -26.75
C VAL A 82 3.49 -9.88 -27.82
N LEU A 83 4.71 -9.48 -27.46
CA LEU A 83 5.68 -8.87 -28.37
C LEU A 83 6.70 -9.90 -28.85
N TRP A 84 7.03 -10.86 -28.00
CA TRP A 84 8.04 -11.89 -28.24
C TRP A 84 7.79 -13.08 -27.34
N ALA A 85 8.04 -14.29 -27.84
CA ALA A 85 8.02 -15.51 -27.04
C ALA A 85 8.99 -16.53 -27.65
N THR A 86 9.55 -17.42 -26.81
CA THR A 86 10.23 -18.62 -27.30
C THR A 86 9.28 -19.81 -27.32
N GLU A 87 9.72 -20.91 -27.94
CA GLU A 87 9.14 -22.22 -27.65
C GLU A 87 9.21 -22.52 -26.15
N PHE A 88 8.29 -23.37 -25.66
CA PHE A 88 8.28 -23.76 -24.25
C PHE A 88 9.51 -24.61 -23.91
N GLU A 89 10.14 -24.30 -22.79
CA GLU A 89 11.26 -25.09 -22.27
C GLU A 89 10.71 -26.24 -21.42
N GLU A 90 11.01 -27.47 -21.82
CA GLU A 90 10.64 -28.70 -21.10
C GLU A 90 11.80 -29.16 -20.20
N GLN A 91 11.51 -29.41 -18.92
CA GLN A 91 12.42 -30.01 -17.96
C GLN A 91 11.89 -31.35 -17.46
N GLN A 92 12.70 -32.40 -17.61
CA GLN A 92 12.39 -33.73 -17.10
C GLN A 92 12.86 -33.87 -15.65
N ILE A 93 11.93 -34.06 -14.72
CA ILE A 93 12.23 -34.36 -13.31
C ILE A 93 12.02 -35.85 -13.08
N VAL A 94 13.10 -36.51 -12.67
CA VAL A 94 13.13 -37.96 -12.41
C VAL A 94 13.14 -38.19 -10.90
N GLU A 95 12.01 -38.60 -10.35
CA GLU A 95 11.90 -39.00 -8.95
C GLU A 95 12.05 -40.52 -8.85
N ARG A 96 13.10 -40.96 -8.14
CA ARG A 96 13.36 -42.37 -7.85
C ARG A 96 12.79 -42.68 -6.47
N SER A 97 11.65 -43.37 -6.42
CA SER A 97 11.14 -43.90 -5.16
C SER A 97 11.85 -45.24 -4.84
N GLY A 98 12.68 -45.22 -3.81
CA GLY A 98 13.22 -46.44 -3.19
C GLY A 98 12.28 -46.87 -2.07
N GLY A 99 11.59 -48.00 -2.24
CA GLY A 99 10.82 -48.58 -1.15
C GLY A 99 11.74 -49.05 -0.02
N ILE A 100 11.45 -48.64 1.22
CA ILE A 100 12.00 -49.29 2.41
C ILE A 100 11.22 -50.59 2.57
N GLY A 101 11.76 -51.69 2.04
CA GLY A 101 11.15 -53.02 2.07
C GLY A 101 12.08 -54.06 2.68
N GLY A 102 11.58 -54.74 3.72
CA GLY A 102 12.25 -55.84 4.40
C GLY A 102 12.61 -57.02 3.49
N LYS A 103 13.45 -57.89 4.05
CA LYS A 103 14.25 -58.95 3.42
C LYS A 103 13.46 -60.08 2.71
N SER A 104 12.53 -59.80 1.79
CA SER A 104 11.98 -60.84 0.88
C SER A 104 11.13 -60.35 -0.32
N ALA A 105 11.32 -59.14 -0.86
CA ALA A 105 10.57 -58.70 -2.05
C ALA A 105 11.48 -58.16 -3.16
N THR A 106 11.40 -58.77 -4.34
CA THR A 106 12.03 -58.31 -5.58
C THR A 106 11.60 -56.88 -5.85
N THR A 107 12.46 -55.91 -5.56
CA THR A 107 12.09 -54.49 -5.50
C THR A 107 12.06 -53.91 -6.91
N THR A 108 10.88 -53.79 -7.50
CA THR A 108 10.67 -53.03 -8.74
C THR A 108 10.95 -51.55 -8.45
N ARG A 109 12.08 -51.04 -8.92
CA ARG A 109 12.41 -49.60 -8.84
C ARG A 109 11.43 -48.84 -9.73
N GLN A 110 10.45 -48.18 -9.14
CA GLN A 110 9.53 -47.32 -9.89
C GLN A 110 10.23 -45.98 -10.16
N LYS A 111 10.53 -45.72 -11.43
CA LYS A 111 11.04 -44.42 -11.90
C LYS A 111 9.83 -43.59 -12.30
N SER A 112 9.48 -42.58 -11.51
CA SER A 112 8.48 -41.60 -11.95
C SER A 112 9.19 -40.47 -12.69
N VAL A 113 8.71 -40.17 -13.89
CA VAL A 113 9.22 -39.08 -14.73
C VAL A 113 8.08 -38.08 -14.86
N ARG A 114 8.31 -36.84 -14.40
CA ARG A 114 7.37 -35.73 -14.62
C ARG A 114 8.03 -34.66 -15.47
N TYR A 115 7.26 -34.05 -16.37
CA TYR A 115 7.71 -32.94 -17.20
C TYR A 115 7.21 -31.64 -16.61
N VAL A 116 8.08 -30.63 -16.55
CA VAL A 116 7.76 -29.27 -16.13
C VAL A 116 8.04 -28.34 -17.30
N TYR A 117 7.05 -27.52 -17.65
CA TYR A 117 7.16 -26.58 -18.76
C TYR A 117 7.31 -25.16 -18.22
N SER A 118 8.13 -24.37 -18.92
CA SER A 118 8.28 -22.95 -18.66
C SER A 118 8.29 -22.13 -19.95
N ALA A 119 7.85 -20.87 -19.85
CA ALA A 119 7.80 -19.95 -20.99
C ALA A 119 8.70 -18.73 -20.77
N ASN A 120 9.39 -18.32 -21.84
CA ASN A 120 9.97 -16.99 -21.94
C ASN A 120 9.05 -16.13 -22.81
N VAL A 121 8.56 -15.01 -22.29
CA VAL A 121 7.60 -14.16 -23.00
C VAL A 121 7.80 -12.69 -22.65
N ALA A 122 7.71 -11.82 -23.66
CA ALA A 122 7.64 -10.38 -23.50
C ALA A 122 6.23 -9.89 -23.84
N ILE A 123 5.66 -9.09 -22.94
CA ILE A 123 4.29 -8.59 -23.04
C ILE A 123 4.31 -7.06 -22.99
N GLY A 124 3.86 -6.42 -24.07
CA GLY A 124 3.65 -4.99 -24.17
C GLY A 124 2.38 -4.56 -23.44
N LEU A 125 2.43 -3.42 -22.77
CA LEU A 125 1.37 -2.99 -21.86
C LEU A 125 0.65 -1.74 -22.37
N CYS A 126 1.39 -0.64 -22.51
CA CYS A 126 0.87 0.65 -22.92
C CYS A 126 2.00 1.59 -23.32
N GLU A 127 1.65 2.74 -23.91
CA GLU A 127 2.59 3.83 -24.13
C GLU A 127 3.16 4.35 -22.80
N GLY A 128 4.48 4.43 -22.70
CA GLY A 128 5.20 4.98 -21.56
C GLY A 128 5.49 6.48 -21.65
N PRO A 129 6.25 7.03 -20.69
CA PRO A 129 6.68 6.37 -19.47
C PRO A 129 5.53 6.17 -18.48
N VAL A 130 5.53 5.05 -17.76
CA VAL A 130 4.65 4.79 -16.60
C VAL A 130 5.47 4.83 -15.30
N ALA A 131 4.85 5.07 -14.15
CA ALA A 131 5.57 5.08 -12.88
C ALA A 131 5.94 3.66 -12.44
N LEU A 132 4.96 2.75 -12.49
CA LEU A 132 5.15 1.36 -12.03
C LEU A 132 4.05 0.44 -12.55
N VAL A 133 4.37 -0.86 -12.57
CA VAL A 133 3.40 -1.96 -12.70
C VAL A 133 3.24 -2.57 -11.31
N ARG A 134 2.06 -2.41 -10.72
CA ARG A 134 1.81 -2.63 -9.29
C ARG A 134 1.48 -4.08 -8.96
N ARG A 135 0.57 -4.68 -9.71
CA ARG A 135 0.07 -6.04 -9.50
C ARG A 135 -0.10 -6.74 -10.82
N ILE A 136 0.16 -8.04 -10.81
CA ILE A 136 0.07 -8.90 -11.97
C ILE A 136 -0.82 -10.08 -11.59
N TRP A 137 -1.74 -10.43 -12.47
CA TRP A 137 -2.57 -11.62 -12.34
C TRP A 137 -2.36 -12.51 -13.55
N ALA A 138 -2.40 -13.82 -13.32
CA ALA A 138 -2.41 -14.86 -14.35
C ALA A 138 -3.68 -15.70 -14.15
N ASP A 139 -4.52 -15.80 -15.19
CA ASP A 139 -5.86 -16.42 -15.13
C ASP A 139 -6.71 -15.92 -13.95
N GLY A 140 -6.62 -14.62 -13.66
CA GLY A 140 -7.36 -13.96 -12.58
C GLY A 140 -6.75 -14.10 -11.17
N LYS A 141 -5.73 -14.95 -10.97
CA LYS A 141 -5.05 -15.13 -9.69
C LYS A 141 -3.82 -14.24 -9.58
N PRO A 142 -3.58 -13.54 -8.45
CA PRO A 142 -2.36 -12.77 -8.24
C PRO A 142 -1.12 -13.66 -8.42
N VAL A 143 -0.10 -13.14 -9.10
CA VAL A 143 1.19 -13.80 -9.27
C VAL A 143 2.13 -13.32 -8.17
N ASP A 144 2.79 -14.25 -7.48
CA ASP A 144 3.87 -13.88 -6.56
C ASP A 144 5.15 -13.59 -7.34
N LEU A 145 5.46 -12.30 -7.51
CA LEU A 145 6.62 -11.86 -8.26
C LEU A 145 7.94 -12.17 -7.55
N SER A 146 7.91 -12.48 -6.25
CA SER A 146 9.11 -12.91 -5.52
C SER A 146 9.56 -14.34 -5.88
N ALA A 147 8.67 -15.14 -6.47
CA ALA A 147 8.93 -16.53 -6.83
C ALA A 147 9.30 -16.74 -8.31
N ILE A 148 9.35 -15.67 -9.12
CA ILE A 148 9.61 -15.74 -10.56
C ILE A 148 10.66 -14.75 -11.02
N THR A 149 11.29 -15.03 -12.16
CA THR A 149 12.24 -14.10 -12.79
C THR A 149 11.51 -13.22 -13.81
N TYR A 150 11.59 -11.91 -13.63
CA TYR A 150 10.95 -10.94 -14.51
C TYR A 150 11.77 -9.65 -14.61
N ARG A 151 11.54 -8.89 -15.68
CA ARG A 151 12.11 -7.55 -15.91
C ARG A 151 11.02 -6.63 -16.43
N ILE A 152 10.87 -5.45 -15.82
CA ILE A 152 9.88 -4.45 -16.22
C ILE A 152 10.60 -3.27 -16.85
N TYR A 153 10.12 -2.86 -18.01
CA TYR A 153 10.55 -1.69 -18.73
C TYR A 153 9.40 -0.69 -18.72
N LEU A 154 9.64 0.52 -18.20
CA LEU A 154 8.59 1.51 -17.94
C LEU A 154 8.22 2.34 -19.18
N GLY A 155 8.89 2.11 -20.31
CA GLY A 155 8.65 2.84 -21.56
C GLY A 155 9.40 4.17 -21.65
N HIS A 156 10.58 4.27 -21.03
CA HIS A 156 11.46 5.43 -21.21
C HIS A 156 12.11 5.44 -22.60
N ALA A 157 12.50 6.64 -23.06
CA ALA A 157 13.11 6.82 -24.37
C ALA A 157 14.54 6.24 -24.47
N ASP A 158 15.22 6.09 -23.34
CA ASP A 158 16.59 5.61 -23.20
C ASP A 158 16.69 4.16 -22.73
N GLN A 159 15.56 3.46 -22.54
CA GLN A 159 15.57 2.09 -22.05
C GLN A 159 16.34 1.15 -23.01
N PRO A 160 17.13 0.19 -22.48
CA PRO A 160 17.89 -0.75 -23.27
C PRO A 160 17.02 -1.89 -23.81
N ALA A 161 17.54 -2.64 -24.79
CA ALA A 161 16.95 -3.91 -25.20
C ALA A 161 17.09 -4.95 -24.08
N ASP A 162 16.10 -5.84 -23.97
CA ASP A 162 16.12 -6.87 -22.92
C ASP A 162 17.24 -7.91 -23.17
N PRO A 163 18.05 -8.22 -22.16
CA PRO A 163 19.22 -9.09 -22.32
C PRO A 163 18.86 -10.54 -22.67
N LEU A 164 17.70 -11.07 -22.23
CA LEU A 164 17.25 -12.41 -22.60
C LEU A 164 16.84 -12.44 -24.07
N ILE A 165 16.11 -11.43 -24.53
CA ILE A 165 15.72 -11.34 -25.95
C ILE A 165 16.97 -11.19 -26.82
N VAL A 166 17.93 -10.32 -26.43
CA VAL A 166 19.22 -10.15 -27.12
C VAL A 166 20.01 -11.45 -27.16
N ALA A 167 20.08 -12.19 -26.06
CA ALA A 167 20.78 -13.47 -26.01
C ALA A 167 20.16 -14.53 -26.93
N LYS A 168 18.85 -14.50 -27.15
CA LYS A 168 18.14 -15.46 -28.00
C LYS A 168 18.08 -15.06 -29.47
N GLN A 169 18.04 -13.77 -29.78
CA GLN A 169 17.82 -13.26 -31.15
C GLN A 169 19.10 -12.73 -31.81
N GLY A 170 20.11 -12.34 -31.04
CA GLY A 170 21.33 -11.74 -31.57
C GLY A 170 21.49 -10.28 -31.16
N THR A 171 22.75 -9.82 -31.08
CA THR A 171 23.07 -8.42 -30.77
C THR A 171 22.82 -7.55 -31.99
N GLY A 172 22.04 -6.49 -31.84
CA GLY A 172 21.69 -5.56 -32.93
C GLY A 172 20.35 -5.85 -33.61
N ASP A 173 19.81 -7.06 -33.44
CA ASP A 173 18.55 -7.49 -34.07
C ASP A 173 17.31 -7.25 -33.19
N VAL A 174 17.51 -6.88 -31.92
CA VAL A 174 16.43 -6.68 -30.95
C VAL A 174 16.11 -5.19 -30.78
N PRO A 175 14.87 -4.74 -31.08
CA PRO A 175 14.46 -3.39 -30.77
C PRO A 175 14.34 -3.22 -29.25
N ALA A 176 14.76 -2.06 -28.73
CA ALA A 176 14.64 -1.74 -27.30
C ALA A 176 13.20 -1.37 -26.86
N PHE A 177 12.23 -1.46 -27.77
CA PHE A 177 10.83 -1.07 -27.56
C PHE A 177 10.66 0.29 -26.86
N ARG A 178 11.50 1.27 -27.19
CA ARG A 178 11.52 2.60 -26.54
C ARG A 178 10.16 3.29 -26.66
N GLY A 179 9.72 3.92 -25.57
CA GLY A 179 8.39 4.53 -25.50
C GLY A 179 7.23 3.55 -25.21
N LEU A 180 7.50 2.23 -25.16
CA LEU A 180 6.52 1.21 -24.78
C LEU A 180 6.88 0.63 -23.41
N ALA A 181 5.92 0.65 -22.49
CA ALA A 181 6.04 -0.10 -21.25
C ALA A 181 5.78 -1.58 -21.54
N TYR A 182 6.71 -2.45 -21.14
CA TYR A 182 6.59 -3.89 -21.35
C TYR A 182 7.24 -4.67 -20.20
N ILE A 183 6.86 -5.93 -20.07
CA ILE A 183 7.42 -6.87 -19.10
C ILE A 183 7.95 -8.10 -19.81
N VAL A 184 9.10 -8.60 -19.37
CA VAL A 184 9.67 -9.88 -19.81
C VAL A 184 9.61 -10.84 -18.65
N PHE A 185 9.00 -12.01 -18.86
CA PHE A 185 9.10 -13.15 -17.98
C PHE A 185 10.16 -14.12 -18.51
N GLU A 186 11.02 -14.59 -17.62
CA GLU A 186 12.03 -15.60 -17.90
C GLU A 186 11.68 -16.89 -17.16
N ARG A 187 11.56 -17.98 -17.92
CA ARG A 187 11.17 -19.31 -17.41
C ARG A 187 9.94 -19.27 -16.49
N PHE A 188 8.88 -18.58 -16.90
CA PHE A 188 7.62 -18.53 -16.17
C PHE A 188 7.02 -19.94 -16.05
N PRO A 189 6.73 -20.45 -14.84
CA PRO A 189 6.26 -21.82 -14.65
C PRO A 189 4.82 -21.99 -15.14
N LEU A 190 4.56 -23.03 -15.95
CA LEU A 190 3.25 -23.27 -16.57
C LEU A 190 2.41 -24.35 -15.86
N ALA A 191 2.98 -25.06 -14.89
CA ALA A 191 2.35 -26.21 -14.24
C ALA A 191 0.99 -25.85 -13.62
N ASP A 192 0.91 -24.72 -12.92
CA ASP A 192 -0.31 -24.25 -12.24
C ASP A 192 -1.38 -23.72 -13.21
N TYR A 193 -1.03 -23.59 -14.49
CA TYR A 193 -1.86 -23.03 -15.55
C TYR A 193 -2.21 -24.06 -16.62
N GLY A 194 -2.11 -25.36 -16.31
CA GLY A 194 -2.43 -26.43 -17.24
C GLY A 194 -1.45 -26.55 -18.41
N ASN A 195 -0.18 -26.18 -18.18
CA ASN A 195 0.90 -26.19 -19.18
C ASN A 195 0.62 -25.35 -20.43
N ARG A 196 -0.17 -24.29 -20.29
CA ARG A 196 -0.37 -23.26 -21.32
C ARG A 196 0.06 -21.91 -20.79
N LEU A 197 0.29 -20.97 -21.70
CA LEU A 197 0.47 -19.57 -21.33
C LEU A 197 -0.84 -19.05 -20.70
N PRO A 198 -0.80 -18.52 -19.46
CA PRO A 198 -2.00 -17.98 -18.84
C PRO A 198 -2.38 -16.62 -19.43
N GLN A 199 -3.62 -16.22 -19.20
CA GLN A 199 -4.10 -14.88 -19.51
C GLN A 199 -3.61 -13.92 -18.43
N PHE A 200 -2.66 -13.05 -18.78
CA PHE A 200 -2.17 -12.07 -17.83
C PHE A 200 -2.96 -10.76 -17.88
N SER A 201 -3.04 -10.10 -16.73
CA SER A 201 -3.47 -8.72 -16.62
C SER A 201 -2.60 -7.97 -15.62
N PHE A 202 -2.46 -6.67 -15.83
CA PHE A 202 -1.48 -5.83 -15.16
C PHE A 202 -2.16 -4.58 -14.63
N GLU A 203 -1.98 -4.27 -13.36
CA GLU A 203 -2.35 -2.98 -12.78
C GLU A 203 -1.18 -2.03 -12.97
N ILE A 204 -1.38 -1.03 -13.82
CA ILE A 204 -0.34 -0.10 -14.25
C ILE A 204 -0.72 1.28 -13.72
N VAL A 205 0.29 2.00 -13.22
CA VAL A 205 0.11 3.36 -12.71
C VAL A 205 0.91 4.32 -13.57
N ARG A 206 0.20 5.21 -14.28
CA ARG A 206 0.78 6.37 -14.95
C ARG A 206 0.30 7.64 -14.26
N PRO A 207 1.15 8.31 -13.44
CA PRO A 207 0.74 9.53 -12.77
C PRO A 207 0.40 10.61 -13.80
N MET A 208 -0.61 11.41 -13.46
CA MET A 208 -0.84 12.66 -14.17
C MET A 208 0.16 13.70 -13.66
N PRO A 209 0.66 14.60 -14.54
CA PRO A 209 1.42 15.75 -14.10
C PRO A 209 0.69 16.51 -12.99
N GLY A 210 1.42 17.00 -11.99
CA GLY A 210 0.82 17.78 -10.90
C GLY A 210 1.31 17.36 -9.51
N LEU A 211 0.39 16.90 -8.65
CA LEU A 211 0.67 16.69 -7.23
C LEU A 211 1.84 15.72 -6.97
N PRO A 212 1.94 14.53 -7.61
CA PRO A 212 3.01 13.57 -7.30
C PRO A 212 4.42 14.13 -7.54
N GLU A 213 4.62 14.89 -8.61
CA GLU A 213 5.90 15.53 -8.95
C GLU A 213 6.24 16.71 -8.01
N ARG A 214 5.23 17.35 -7.43
CA ARG A 214 5.40 18.50 -6.52
C ARG A 214 5.53 18.09 -5.06
N LEU A 215 5.24 16.83 -4.74
CA LEU A 215 5.28 16.33 -3.38
C LEU A 215 6.74 16.20 -2.91
N ARG A 216 7.04 16.78 -1.74
CA ARG A 216 8.38 16.79 -1.14
C ARG A 216 8.47 16.08 0.20
N ALA A 217 7.34 15.89 0.88
CA ALA A 217 7.29 15.29 2.20
C ALA A 217 6.03 14.44 2.39
N VAL A 218 6.15 13.33 3.11
CA VAL A 218 5.01 12.47 3.51
C VAL A 218 5.04 12.17 5.01
N ASN A 219 3.86 11.81 5.55
CA ASN A 219 3.72 11.17 6.85
C ASN A 219 3.30 9.71 6.64
N ILE A 220 4.00 8.78 7.28
CA ILE A 220 3.81 7.34 7.12
C ILE A 220 3.00 6.79 8.30
N ILE A 221 1.72 6.53 8.05
CA ILE A 221 0.70 6.03 9.01
C ILE A 221 0.38 4.54 8.75
N PRO A 222 -0.22 3.77 9.68
CA PRO A 222 -0.91 4.17 10.92
C PRO A 222 -0.02 4.38 12.16
N GLY A 223 1.23 3.89 12.15
CA GLY A 223 2.16 4.00 13.29
C GLY A 223 1.82 3.12 14.50
N SER A 224 0.67 2.45 14.51
CA SER A 224 0.28 1.42 15.49
C SER A 224 0.42 0.02 14.86
N THR A 225 1.64 -0.35 14.48
CA THR A 225 1.95 -1.64 13.86
C THR A 225 3.18 -2.24 14.54
N GLU A 226 3.03 -3.36 15.25
CA GLU A 226 4.17 -3.97 15.98
C GLU A 226 5.39 -4.24 15.08
N PHE A 227 5.16 -4.64 13.82
CA PHE A 227 6.23 -5.01 12.86
C PHE A 227 6.02 -4.41 11.46
N GLY A 228 5.09 -3.47 11.28
CA GLY A 228 4.74 -2.95 9.94
C GLY A 228 5.87 -2.18 9.24
N TYR A 229 6.88 -1.75 10.01
CA TYR A 229 8.08 -1.07 9.51
C TYR A 229 9.28 -2.00 9.29
N ALA A 230 9.15 -3.28 9.61
CA ALA A 230 10.23 -4.23 9.44
C ALA A 230 10.50 -4.49 7.95
N THR A 231 11.77 -4.53 7.58
CA THR A 231 12.24 -4.83 6.21
C THR A 231 12.42 -6.33 5.97
N SER A 232 12.14 -7.17 6.97
CA SER A 232 12.12 -8.64 6.86
C SER A 232 10.72 -9.17 7.17
N GLU A 233 10.31 -10.26 6.55
CA GLU A 233 9.02 -10.90 6.87
C GLU A 233 9.00 -11.35 8.34
N VAL A 234 7.94 -10.96 9.06
CA VAL A 234 7.63 -11.42 10.42
C VAL A 234 6.35 -12.22 10.35
N ARG A 235 6.36 -13.42 10.94
CA ARG A 235 5.19 -14.30 10.98
C ARG A 235 4.73 -14.52 12.40
N GLU A 236 3.43 -14.55 12.59
CA GLU A 236 2.78 -15.03 13.81
C GLU A 236 2.61 -16.53 13.72
N ASP A 237 2.99 -17.24 14.78
CA ASP A 237 2.80 -18.68 14.93
C ASP A 237 1.58 -18.93 15.83
N PHE A 238 0.61 -19.69 15.33
CA PHE A 238 -0.60 -20.10 16.05
C PHE A 238 -0.48 -21.52 16.64
N GLY A 239 0.67 -22.17 16.49
CA GLY A 239 0.88 -23.57 16.82
C GLY A 239 0.34 -24.51 15.74
N TYR A 240 0.60 -25.82 15.92
CA TYR A 240 0.12 -26.89 15.03
C TYR A 240 0.45 -26.68 13.54
N GLY A 241 1.56 -26.00 13.24
CA GLY A 241 1.99 -25.69 11.88
C GLY A 241 1.23 -24.56 11.19
N GLN A 242 0.34 -23.86 11.90
CA GLN A 242 -0.38 -22.70 11.37
C GLN A 242 0.41 -21.41 11.65
N SER A 243 0.73 -20.66 10.58
CA SER A 243 1.37 -19.35 10.72
C SER A 243 0.82 -18.35 9.71
N ARG A 244 0.95 -17.06 10.02
CA ARG A 244 0.49 -15.96 9.16
C ARG A 244 1.52 -14.84 9.12
N ALA A 245 1.77 -14.29 7.94
CA ALA A 245 2.60 -13.09 7.81
C ALA A 245 1.93 -11.87 8.45
N LEU A 246 2.68 -11.10 9.24
CA LEU A 246 2.22 -9.89 9.92
C LEU A 246 2.48 -8.62 9.11
N ASN A 247 3.50 -8.62 8.26
CA ASN A 247 3.95 -7.46 7.47
C ASN A 247 4.17 -7.80 5.99
N ARG A 248 3.48 -8.82 5.48
CA ARG A 248 3.50 -9.21 4.06
C ARG A 248 2.11 -9.67 3.61
N SER A 249 1.27 -8.69 3.30
CA SER A 249 -0.05 -8.87 2.70
C SER A 249 -0.05 -8.78 1.17
N GLN A 250 1.03 -8.24 0.58
CA GLN A 250 1.27 -8.18 -0.88
C GLN A 250 2.19 -9.31 -1.41
N TRP A 251 2.22 -9.49 -2.73
CA TRP A 251 2.81 -10.65 -3.44
C TRP A 251 3.91 -10.22 -4.45
N THR A 252 4.61 -9.13 -4.18
CA THR A 252 5.55 -8.46 -5.08
C THR A 252 6.92 -8.21 -4.46
N ARG A 253 6.99 -7.94 -3.15
CA ARG A 253 8.22 -7.79 -2.35
C ARG A 253 8.23 -8.71 -1.14
N GLY A 254 9.36 -8.74 -0.43
CA GLY A 254 9.53 -9.48 0.82
C GLY A 254 8.69 -8.91 1.97
N THR A 255 8.39 -7.61 1.95
CA THR A 255 7.55 -6.96 2.97
C THR A 255 6.61 -5.90 2.37
N ASP A 256 5.54 -5.60 3.12
CA ASP A 256 4.63 -4.49 2.82
C ASP A 256 5.36 -3.14 2.86
N TRP A 257 6.35 -3.00 3.74
CA TRP A 257 7.20 -1.82 3.86
C TRP A 257 7.95 -1.53 2.55
N GLU A 258 8.74 -2.50 2.07
CA GLU A 258 9.54 -2.36 0.86
C GLU A 258 8.67 -2.00 -0.35
N GLN A 259 7.56 -2.73 -0.55
CA GLN A 259 6.64 -2.45 -1.65
C GLN A 259 6.06 -1.04 -1.56
N ALA A 260 5.62 -0.62 -0.37
CA ALA A 260 4.99 0.69 -0.19
C ALA A 260 5.96 1.84 -0.46
N ILE A 261 7.22 1.72 -0.02
CA ILE A 261 8.23 2.76 -0.24
C ILE A 261 8.73 2.77 -1.70
N ASP A 262 8.89 1.60 -2.33
CA ASP A 262 9.17 1.51 -3.78
C ASP A 262 8.07 2.21 -4.58
N ASP A 263 6.80 1.87 -4.32
CA ASP A 263 5.65 2.47 -5.01
C ASP A 263 5.58 3.99 -4.77
N LEU A 264 5.86 4.43 -3.54
CA LEU A 264 5.86 5.84 -3.19
C LEU A 264 6.93 6.61 -3.96
N GLN A 265 8.16 6.11 -4.05
CA GLN A 265 9.23 6.81 -4.77
C GLN A 265 9.04 6.77 -6.28
N ALA A 266 8.49 5.68 -6.81
CA ALA A 266 8.11 5.59 -8.22
C ALA A 266 7.01 6.60 -8.58
N LEU A 267 6.03 6.80 -7.68
CA LEU A 267 4.95 7.76 -7.88
C LEU A 267 5.39 9.21 -7.65
N CYS A 268 6.21 9.45 -6.63
CA CYS A 268 6.64 10.77 -6.18
C CYS A 268 8.18 10.88 -6.28
N PRO A 269 8.74 11.05 -7.50
CA PRO A 269 10.20 10.96 -7.73
C PRO A 269 11.01 12.08 -7.07
N HIS A 270 10.35 13.16 -6.63
CA HIS A 270 10.98 14.31 -5.99
C HIS A 270 10.77 14.33 -4.47
N LEU A 271 10.40 13.21 -3.86
CA LEU A 271 10.25 13.11 -2.41
C LEU A 271 11.60 13.32 -1.72
N GLU A 272 11.63 14.19 -0.71
CA GLU A 272 12.85 14.51 0.06
C GLU A 272 12.76 14.11 1.53
N ARG A 273 11.55 14.02 2.08
CA ARG A 273 11.31 13.87 3.53
C ARG A 273 10.23 12.84 3.83
N ALA A 274 10.43 12.07 4.88
CA ALA A 274 9.43 11.14 5.40
C ALA A 274 9.34 11.26 6.93
N THR A 275 8.12 11.40 7.44
CA THR A 275 7.84 11.35 8.88
C THR A 275 7.29 9.97 9.23
N LEU A 276 8.04 9.20 10.01
CA LEU A 276 7.59 7.93 10.58
C LEU A 276 6.74 8.21 11.83
N ILE A 277 5.54 7.64 11.88
CA ILE A 277 4.64 7.78 13.03
C ILE A 277 4.84 6.59 13.97
N SER A 278 5.04 6.81 15.27
CA SER A 278 5.18 5.71 16.24
C SER A 278 4.15 5.86 17.35
N ALA A 279 3.21 4.91 17.45
CA ALA A 279 2.12 4.98 18.40
C ALA A 279 2.58 4.66 19.83
N TRP A 280 2.17 5.51 20.78
CA TRP A 280 2.30 5.32 22.22
C TRP A 280 0.91 5.46 22.86
N PHE A 281 0.70 4.84 24.02
CA PHE A 281 -0.63 4.72 24.60
C PHE A 281 -0.72 5.43 25.95
N GLY A 282 -1.65 6.37 26.05
CA GLY A 282 -2.11 6.98 27.30
C GLY A 282 -3.33 6.26 27.84
N ASP A 283 -3.44 6.15 29.17
CA ASP A 283 -4.49 5.40 29.86
C ASP A 283 -5.42 6.24 30.73
N ASP A 284 -5.19 7.55 30.81
CA ASP A 284 -6.00 8.48 31.59
C ASP A 284 -6.01 9.87 30.93
N MET A 285 -7.14 10.58 30.96
CA MET A 285 -7.26 11.95 30.46
C MET A 285 -6.69 13.00 31.42
N ARG A 286 -6.29 12.64 32.64
CA ARG A 286 -5.78 13.57 33.66
C ARG A 286 -4.26 13.59 33.62
N VAL A 287 -3.65 14.74 33.37
CA VAL A 287 -2.20 14.88 33.16
C VAL A 287 -1.36 14.32 34.31
N GLY A 288 -1.78 14.48 35.56
CA GLY A 288 -1.07 13.95 36.74
C GLY A 288 -1.23 12.44 36.97
N HIS A 289 -2.09 11.76 36.22
CA HIS A 289 -2.37 10.33 36.35
C HIS A 289 -2.12 9.53 35.06
N CYS A 290 -2.11 10.20 33.91
CA CYS A 290 -1.87 9.60 32.60
C CYS A 290 -0.47 9.01 32.52
N ARG A 291 -0.39 7.72 32.19
CA ARG A 291 0.87 7.03 31.91
C ARG A 291 0.99 6.82 30.42
N LEU A 292 2.14 7.18 29.85
CA LEU A 292 2.45 6.88 28.45
C LEU A 292 3.38 5.68 28.39
N ALA A 293 2.94 4.61 27.75
CA ALA A 293 3.75 3.40 27.59
C ALA A 293 3.56 2.80 26.19
N PRO A 294 4.58 2.09 25.67
CA PRO A 294 4.38 1.25 24.52
C PRO A 294 3.48 0.06 24.92
N ARG A 295 2.64 -0.38 23.99
CA ARG A 295 1.74 -1.52 24.23
C ARG A 295 1.83 -2.54 23.12
N THR A 296 1.60 -3.79 23.47
CA THR A 296 1.45 -4.86 22.48
C THR A 296 0.00 -4.96 22.03
N GLU A 297 -0.25 -5.53 20.85
CA GLU A 297 -1.60 -5.81 20.38
C GLU A 297 -2.29 -6.85 21.27
N LYS A 298 -1.56 -7.90 21.66
CA LYS A 298 -2.03 -8.95 22.57
C LYS A 298 -0.86 -9.60 23.31
N ALA A 299 -1.17 -10.14 24.50
CA ALA A 299 -0.25 -11.00 25.24
C ALA A 299 -0.05 -12.34 24.53
N GLY A 300 1.09 -13.01 24.79
CA GLY A 300 1.33 -14.39 24.34
C GLY A 300 1.42 -14.63 22.83
N LYS A 301 1.53 -13.58 22.01
CA LYS A 301 1.79 -13.72 20.56
C LYS A 301 3.24 -14.20 20.34
N PHE A 302 3.40 -15.34 19.70
CA PHE A 302 4.70 -15.87 19.27
C PHE A 302 4.98 -15.44 17.84
N THR A 303 6.20 -14.97 17.59
CA THR A 303 6.62 -14.51 16.27
C THR A 303 7.93 -15.15 15.83
N THR A 304 8.05 -15.41 14.53
CA THR A 304 9.29 -15.79 13.87
C THR A 304 9.76 -14.66 12.96
N GLY A 305 11.08 -14.57 12.73
CA GLY A 305 11.71 -13.46 12.00
C GLY A 305 12.17 -12.32 12.94
N GLN A 306 11.28 -11.79 13.78
CA GLN A 306 11.64 -10.78 14.79
C GLN A 306 10.86 -10.97 16.10
N ILE A 307 11.45 -10.52 17.21
CA ILE A 307 10.83 -10.48 18.55
C ILE A 307 10.47 -9.02 18.85
N TRP A 308 9.26 -8.79 19.36
CA TRP A 308 8.83 -7.45 19.74
C TRP A 308 9.56 -6.98 21.00
N SER A 309 10.16 -5.79 20.93
CA SER A 309 10.72 -5.07 22.08
C SER A 309 10.67 -3.57 21.83
N VAL A 310 10.37 -2.79 22.86
CA VAL A 310 10.39 -1.32 22.83
C VAL A 310 10.98 -0.79 24.14
N SER A 311 12.08 -0.04 24.05
CA SER A 311 12.77 0.56 25.21
C SER A 311 13.05 -0.47 26.32
N GLY A 312 13.45 -1.68 25.94
CA GLY A 312 13.75 -2.78 26.86
C GLY A 312 12.54 -3.58 27.35
N LEU A 313 11.30 -3.13 27.10
CA LEU A 313 10.10 -3.91 27.39
C LEU A 313 9.94 -5.04 26.37
N THR A 314 9.76 -6.25 26.88
CA THR A 314 9.37 -7.42 26.08
C THR A 314 7.86 -7.58 26.09
N ARG A 315 7.32 -8.43 25.20
CA ARG A 315 5.89 -8.75 25.16
C ARG A 315 5.35 -9.27 26.51
N ASP A 316 6.16 -9.98 27.29
CA ASP A 316 5.76 -10.52 28.59
C ASP A 316 5.67 -9.45 29.68
N THR A 317 6.44 -8.37 29.54
CA THR A 317 6.49 -7.26 30.51
C THR A 317 5.61 -6.07 30.12
N ALA A 318 5.26 -5.95 28.83
CA ALA A 318 4.45 -4.85 28.32
C ALA A 318 2.95 -5.13 28.47
N THR A 319 2.18 -4.10 28.84
CA THR A 319 0.73 -4.19 28.87
C THR A 319 0.17 -4.27 27.44
N PRO A 320 -0.71 -5.24 27.14
CA PRO A 320 -1.42 -5.22 25.86
C PRO A 320 -2.43 -4.07 25.82
N VAL A 321 -2.79 -3.64 24.62
CA VAL A 321 -3.90 -2.69 24.43
C VAL A 321 -5.21 -3.30 24.92
N SER A 322 -6.18 -2.46 25.27
CA SER A 322 -7.51 -2.91 25.66
C SER A 322 -8.15 -3.75 24.55
N ALA A 323 -9.03 -4.67 24.93
CA ALA A 323 -9.72 -5.55 24.01
C ALA A 323 -11.23 -5.57 24.27
N THR A 324 -12.01 -5.69 23.20
CA THR A 324 -13.46 -5.87 23.23
C THR A 324 -13.79 -7.16 22.48
N GLU A 325 -14.54 -8.06 23.13
CA GLU A 325 -14.90 -9.38 22.56
C GLU A 325 -13.67 -10.19 22.10
N GLY A 326 -12.57 -10.11 22.86
CA GLY A 326 -11.32 -10.81 22.55
C GLY A 326 -10.53 -10.21 21.37
N ARG A 327 -10.98 -9.09 20.80
CA ARG A 327 -10.29 -8.38 19.72
C ARG A 327 -9.58 -7.14 20.28
N PRO A 328 -8.32 -6.90 19.91
CA PRO A 328 -7.60 -5.71 20.33
C PRO A 328 -8.23 -4.45 19.75
N ASN A 329 -8.37 -3.40 20.57
CA ASN A 329 -8.97 -2.13 20.16
C ASN A 329 -8.01 -1.24 19.34
N TYR A 330 -6.70 -1.51 19.43
CA TYR A 330 -5.65 -0.87 18.65
C TYR A 330 -4.64 -1.90 18.13
N GLY A 331 -3.81 -1.50 17.15
CA GLY A 331 -2.55 -2.20 16.90
C GLY A 331 -1.49 -1.81 17.93
N GLY A 332 -0.47 -2.63 18.15
CA GLY A 332 0.60 -2.34 19.12
C GLY A 332 1.61 -1.27 18.64
N THR A 333 2.44 -0.79 19.56
CA THR A 333 3.58 0.09 19.28
C THR A 333 4.59 -0.62 18.36
N PRO A 334 5.14 0.05 17.33
CA PRO A 334 6.20 -0.53 16.50
C PRO A 334 7.42 -0.91 17.33
N SER A 335 8.01 -2.07 17.06
CA SER A 335 9.23 -2.50 17.74
C SER A 335 10.40 -1.57 17.40
N ASP A 336 11.34 -1.40 18.33
CA ASP A 336 12.52 -0.56 18.11
C ASP A 336 13.30 -0.99 16.87
N LEU A 337 13.48 -2.31 16.69
CA LEU A 337 14.18 -2.87 15.53
C LEU A 337 13.49 -2.52 14.21
N SER A 338 12.15 -2.61 14.15
CA SER A 338 11.39 -2.27 12.94
C SER A 338 11.52 -0.78 12.58
N LEU A 339 11.53 0.11 13.59
CA LEU A 339 11.74 1.54 13.40
C LEU A 339 13.17 1.83 12.90
N ILE A 340 14.18 1.21 13.49
CA ILE A 340 15.58 1.36 13.06
C ILE A 340 15.75 0.91 11.60
N GLN A 341 15.17 -0.24 11.23
CA GLN A 341 15.18 -0.77 9.87
C GLN A 341 14.55 0.21 8.88
N ALA A 342 13.34 0.70 9.16
CA ALA A 342 12.66 1.70 8.31
C ALA A 342 13.45 3.00 8.18
N ILE A 343 14.02 3.53 9.28
CA ILE A 343 14.84 4.75 9.24
C ILE A 343 16.07 4.56 8.35
N ARG A 344 16.73 3.40 8.42
CA ARG A 344 17.89 3.08 7.60
C ARG A 344 17.52 2.92 6.13
N ASP A 345 16.46 2.19 5.83
CA ASP A 345 15.94 2.01 4.47
C ASP A 345 15.59 3.37 3.81
N LEU A 346 14.82 4.22 4.50
CA LEU A 346 14.48 5.56 3.99
C LEU A 346 15.72 6.41 3.72
N LYS A 347 16.73 6.35 4.59
CA LYS A 347 17.99 7.10 4.40
C LYS A 347 18.81 6.54 3.24
N ALA A 348 18.89 5.22 3.09
CA ALA A 348 19.54 4.57 1.96
C ALA A 348 18.91 4.99 0.62
N ARG A 349 17.60 5.24 0.64
CA ARG A 349 16.81 5.78 -0.48
C ARG A 349 16.92 7.29 -0.69
N GLY A 350 17.75 7.99 0.09
CA GLY A 350 17.99 9.43 -0.02
C GLY A 350 16.99 10.33 0.70
N LEU A 351 16.10 9.78 1.53
CA LEU A 351 15.07 10.54 2.24
C LEU A 351 15.57 11.02 3.62
N LYS A 352 15.21 12.26 3.97
CA LYS A 352 15.39 12.80 5.32
C LYS A 352 14.25 12.31 6.22
N VAL A 353 14.60 11.67 7.32
CA VAL A 353 13.62 11.01 8.19
C VAL A 353 13.39 11.82 9.47
N ALA A 354 12.13 12.04 9.80
CA ALA A 354 11.70 12.47 11.13
C ALA A 354 10.89 11.35 11.77
N LEU A 355 11.01 11.16 13.08
CA LEU A 355 10.11 10.29 13.84
C LEU A 355 9.15 11.17 14.62
N HIS A 356 7.88 10.80 14.64
CA HIS A 356 6.82 11.51 15.32
C HIS A 356 6.08 10.54 16.24
N PRO A 357 6.31 10.63 17.56
CA PRO A 357 5.53 9.91 18.54
C PRO A 357 4.06 10.35 18.48
N PHE A 358 3.15 9.39 18.48
CA PHE A 358 1.74 9.60 18.28
C PHE A 358 0.93 9.00 19.43
N ILE A 359 0.26 9.84 20.22
CA ILE A 359 -0.42 9.38 21.44
C ILE A 359 -1.86 8.94 21.11
N LEU A 360 -2.12 7.66 21.35
CA LEU A 360 -3.45 7.06 21.35
C LEU A 360 -3.96 6.93 22.79
N MET A 361 -5.23 7.23 23.04
CA MET A 361 -5.82 7.14 24.38
C MET A 361 -6.59 5.82 24.50
N ASP A 362 -6.00 4.85 25.18
CA ASP A 362 -6.54 3.49 25.36
C ASP A 362 -7.36 3.40 26.64
N ILE A 363 -8.52 4.03 26.59
CA ILE A 363 -9.49 4.14 27.69
C ILE A 363 -10.78 3.46 27.23
N PRO A 364 -11.04 2.20 27.62
CA PRO A 364 -12.21 1.47 27.17
C PRO A 364 -13.51 2.00 27.81
N ALA A 365 -14.63 1.67 27.19
CA ALA A 365 -15.96 1.94 27.76
C ALA A 365 -16.13 1.22 29.11
N GLY A 366 -16.87 1.84 30.03
CA GLY A 366 -17.11 1.28 31.37
C GLY A 366 -15.93 1.40 32.33
N ASN A 367 -14.91 2.22 32.01
CA ASN A 367 -13.83 2.54 32.96
C ASN A 367 -14.38 3.30 34.19
N THR A 368 -13.66 3.23 35.30
CA THR A 368 -14.02 3.87 36.57
C THR A 368 -13.17 5.11 36.87
N LEU A 369 -12.49 5.65 35.86
CA LEU A 369 -11.60 6.81 36.03
C LEU A 369 -12.43 8.08 36.23
N PRO A 370 -12.06 8.98 37.16
CA PRO A 370 -12.70 10.29 37.28
C PRO A 370 -12.58 11.10 35.99
N ASP A 371 -13.70 11.57 35.45
CA ASP A 371 -13.72 12.43 34.27
C ASP A 371 -13.33 13.86 34.66
N PRO A 372 -12.21 14.40 34.13
CA PRO A 372 -11.81 15.77 34.44
C PRO A 372 -12.85 16.82 34.00
N SER A 373 -13.69 16.52 33.01
CA SER A 373 -14.65 17.48 32.45
C SER A 373 -15.97 17.51 33.22
N SER A 374 -16.56 16.34 33.52
CA SER A 374 -17.83 16.26 34.23
C SER A 374 -17.70 16.14 35.75
N GLY A 375 -16.53 15.75 36.27
CA GLY A 375 -16.31 15.44 37.69
C GLY A 375 -16.91 14.10 38.14
N GLY A 376 -17.61 13.39 37.25
CA GLY A 376 -18.20 12.08 37.52
C GLY A 376 -17.22 10.92 37.36
N ILE A 377 -17.72 9.70 37.57
CA ILE A 377 -16.98 8.45 37.32
C ILE A 377 -17.21 8.05 35.86
N GLY A 378 -16.13 7.69 35.17
CA GLY A 378 -16.12 7.19 33.80
C GLY A 378 -15.66 8.24 32.81
N GLN A 379 -14.41 8.12 32.36
CA GLN A 379 -13.89 8.94 31.27
C GLN A 379 -14.51 8.51 29.93
N PRO A 380 -14.72 9.44 28.98
CA PRO A 380 -15.18 9.11 27.63
C PRO A 380 -14.31 8.02 26.99
N PRO A 381 -14.91 7.00 26.35
CA PRO A 381 -14.14 5.92 25.75
C PRO A 381 -13.36 6.40 24.53
N PHE A 382 -12.12 5.93 24.38
CA PHE A 382 -11.22 6.17 23.25
C PHE A 382 -11.21 7.65 22.78
N PRO A 383 -10.91 8.60 23.67
CA PRO A 383 -11.00 10.01 23.34
C PRO A 383 -10.03 10.38 22.21
N TRP A 384 -10.32 11.49 21.53
CA TRP A 384 -9.47 11.97 20.44
C TRP A 384 -8.02 12.12 20.88
N ARG A 385 -7.11 11.90 19.94
CA ARG A 385 -5.69 11.60 20.16
C ARG A 385 -5.02 12.66 21.05
N GLY A 386 -4.34 12.23 22.10
CA GLY A 386 -3.67 13.11 23.06
C GLY A 386 -4.59 14.00 23.90
N ARG A 387 -5.90 13.70 24.02
CA ARG A 387 -6.82 14.46 24.87
C ARG A 387 -6.49 14.25 26.35
N ILE A 388 -5.70 15.18 26.87
CA ILE A 388 -5.23 15.22 28.24
C ILE A 388 -5.50 16.61 28.81
N SER A 389 -5.91 16.69 30.08
CA SER A 389 -6.25 17.93 30.78
C SER A 389 -5.77 17.87 32.24
N CYS A 390 -5.71 19.04 32.89
CA CYS A 390 -5.73 19.08 34.35
C CYS A 390 -7.09 18.56 34.90
N SER A 391 -7.12 18.21 36.17
CA SER A 391 -8.30 17.67 36.84
C SER A 391 -8.53 18.42 38.15
N PRO A 392 -9.70 19.07 38.34
CA PRO A 392 -10.77 19.32 37.36
C PRO A 392 -10.32 20.13 36.12
N ALA A 393 -10.95 19.91 34.97
CA ALA A 393 -10.61 20.58 33.70
C ALA A 393 -10.81 22.09 33.76
N PRO A 394 -10.14 22.88 32.87
CA PRO A 394 -10.31 24.32 32.84
C PRO A 394 -11.79 24.73 32.74
N GLY A 395 -12.21 25.67 33.58
CA GLY A 395 -13.61 26.13 33.68
C GLY A 395 -14.49 25.35 34.66
N GLN A 396 -14.01 24.24 35.23
CA GLN A 396 -14.72 23.54 36.31
C GLN A 396 -14.41 24.13 37.69
N PRO A 397 -15.36 24.08 38.65
CA PRO A 397 -15.10 24.50 40.03
C PRO A 397 -13.90 23.75 40.64
N GLY A 398 -12.98 24.50 41.26
CA GLY A 398 -11.76 23.93 41.85
C GLY A 398 -10.69 23.51 40.85
N SER A 399 -10.81 23.88 39.57
CA SER A 399 -9.77 23.60 38.56
C SER A 399 -8.44 24.28 38.92
N PRO A 400 -7.30 23.57 38.84
CA PRO A 400 -5.98 24.16 39.04
C PRO A 400 -5.45 24.87 37.77
N ALA A 401 -6.25 25.01 36.71
CA ALA A 401 -5.85 25.65 35.46
C ALA A 401 -5.24 27.04 35.70
N GLY A 402 -4.06 27.30 35.12
CA GLY A 402 -3.33 28.55 35.28
C GLY A 402 -2.55 28.68 36.61
N THR A 403 -2.44 27.61 37.40
CA THR A 403 -1.65 27.56 38.63
C THR A 403 -0.39 26.71 38.48
N ALA A 404 0.59 26.94 39.36
CA ALA A 404 1.83 26.16 39.42
C ALA A 404 1.62 24.65 39.66
N ALA A 405 0.46 24.25 40.18
CA ALA A 405 0.12 22.83 40.36
C ALA A 405 -0.05 22.11 39.01
N VAL A 406 -0.58 22.79 37.99
CA VAL A 406 -0.67 22.24 36.63
C VAL A 406 0.71 22.15 36.00
N ASP A 407 1.56 23.16 36.18
CA ASP A 407 2.93 23.12 35.68
C ASP A 407 3.71 21.95 36.26
N ALA A 408 3.58 21.70 37.58
CA ALA A 408 4.19 20.55 38.23
C ALA A 408 3.66 19.20 37.69
N ALA A 409 2.35 19.10 37.44
CA ALA A 409 1.75 17.90 36.88
C ALA A 409 2.17 17.66 35.42
N ILE A 410 2.29 18.72 34.62
CA ILE A 410 2.82 18.66 33.25
C ILE A 410 4.29 18.26 33.29
N ALA A 411 5.10 18.86 34.17
CA ALA A 411 6.51 18.52 34.30
C ALA A 411 6.72 17.04 34.69
N ALA A 412 5.88 16.51 35.60
CA ALA A 412 5.88 15.09 35.94
C ALA A 412 5.40 14.20 34.76
N PHE A 413 4.39 14.65 34.01
CA PHE A 413 3.88 13.93 32.85
C PHE A 413 4.90 13.91 31.70
N VAL A 414 5.66 14.98 31.49
CA VAL A 414 6.73 15.03 30.50
C VAL A 414 7.93 14.21 31.00
N GLY A 415 8.29 14.38 32.26
CA GLY A 415 9.43 13.71 32.86
C GLY A 415 10.76 14.40 32.59
N THR A 416 11.81 13.69 32.91
CA THR A 416 13.20 14.15 33.04
C THR A 416 14.18 13.38 32.14
N ALA A 417 13.71 12.44 31.32
CA ALA A 417 14.53 11.74 30.34
C ALA A 417 15.28 12.72 29.42
N GLN A 418 16.58 12.47 29.20
CA GLN A 418 17.45 13.30 28.37
C GLN A 418 18.12 12.45 27.29
N ALA A 419 18.63 13.09 26.23
CA ALA A 419 19.22 12.37 25.10
C ALA A 419 20.47 11.57 25.51
N SER A 420 21.18 12.03 26.54
CA SER A 420 22.32 11.34 27.15
C SER A 420 21.93 10.06 27.91
N HIS A 421 20.64 9.83 28.19
CA HIS A 421 20.17 8.60 28.82
C HIS A 421 19.99 7.47 27.81
N PHE A 422 20.05 7.76 26.51
CA PHE A 422 19.88 6.79 25.44
C PHE A 422 21.21 6.53 24.75
N ASP A 423 21.55 5.27 24.58
CA ASP A 423 22.69 4.82 23.79
C ASP A 423 22.29 3.72 22.81
N LEU A 424 23.13 3.48 21.80
CA LEU A 424 22.93 2.41 20.82
C LEU A 424 23.94 1.30 21.04
N SER A 425 23.44 0.10 21.30
CA SER A 425 24.22 -1.14 21.26
C SER A 425 23.84 -1.94 20.02
N GLY A 426 24.53 -1.67 18.90
CA GLY A 426 24.17 -2.22 17.59
C GLY A 426 22.78 -1.76 17.14
N ASP A 427 21.83 -2.70 17.08
CA ASP A 427 20.43 -2.47 16.69
C ASP A 427 19.48 -2.39 17.90
N THR A 428 20.03 -2.28 19.10
CA THR A 428 19.26 -2.14 20.35
C THR A 428 19.45 -0.75 20.94
N VAL A 429 18.34 -0.10 21.28
CA VAL A 429 18.34 1.14 22.06
C VAL A 429 18.44 0.76 23.54
N VAL A 430 19.46 1.29 24.21
CA VAL A 430 19.69 1.09 25.65
C VAL A 430 19.31 2.38 26.37
N TYR A 431 18.48 2.27 27.42
CA TYR A 431 18.09 3.38 28.26
C TYR A 431 18.67 3.21 29.67
N ALA A 432 19.36 4.23 30.17
CA ALA A 432 19.98 4.25 31.50
C ALA A 432 19.52 5.46 32.35
N GLY A 433 18.40 6.10 31.97
CA GLY A 433 17.83 7.23 32.71
C GLY A 433 16.87 6.81 33.82
N PRO A 434 16.18 7.78 34.44
CA PRO A 434 15.16 7.53 35.46
C PRO A 434 14.06 6.58 34.96
N ALA A 435 13.60 5.67 35.82
CA ALA A 435 12.54 4.71 35.52
C ALA A 435 11.14 5.35 35.54
N GLU A 436 10.88 6.23 34.58
CA GLU A 436 9.63 6.98 34.42
C GLU A 436 8.97 6.64 33.07
N TRP A 437 7.65 6.38 33.09
CA TRP A 437 6.82 6.21 31.90
C TRP A 437 6.03 7.50 31.66
N SER A 438 6.78 8.60 31.57
CA SER A 438 6.31 9.96 31.33
C SER A 438 6.57 10.33 29.87
N GLY A 439 5.61 11.01 29.25
CA GLY A 439 5.67 11.45 27.87
C GLY A 439 6.63 12.61 27.68
N ALA A 440 7.95 12.35 27.64
CA ALA A 440 9.03 13.32 27.42
C ALA A 440 8.91 14.04 26.06
N LEU A 441 7.87 14.85 25.95
CA LEU A 441 7.49 15.84 24.96
C LEU A 441 7.94 17.19 25.51
N ASP A 442 9.21 17.53 25.35
CA ASP A 442 9.66 18.89 25.67
C ASP A 442 8.93 19.89 24.72
N PRO A 443 8.06 20.77 25.23
CA PRO A 443 7.39 21.77 24.42
C PRO A 443 8.43 22.83 24.07
N PHE A 444 8.92 22.78 22.83
CA PHE A 444 10.04 23.55 22.29
C PHE A 444 11.46 23.02 22.56
N ARG A 445 11.69 21.70 22.52
CA ARG A 445 12.97 21.08 22.06
C ARG A 445 12.90 19.54 22.09
N SER A 446 12.45 18.96 20.97
CA SER A 446 12.92 17.66 20.46
C SER A 446 13.18 16.54 21.49
N PHE A 447 12.17 15.71 21.71
CA PHE A 447 12.21 14.36 22.29
C PHE A 447 13.61 13.72 22.39
N PRO A 448 14.03 13.21 23.57
CA PRO A 448 15.36 12.67 23.76
C PRO A 448 15.59 11.24 23.25
N ILE A 449 14.53 10.51 22.86
CA ILE A 449 14.64 9.31 22.00
C ILE A 449 15.01 9.70 20.54
N LEU A 450 15.03 11.01 20.23
CA LEU A 450 15.18 11.56 18.89
C LEU A 450 16.26 12.65 18.77
N ARG A 451 17.42 12.46 19.40
CA ARG A 451 18.61 13.31 19.17
C ARG A 451 19.87 12.61 18.69
N GLN A 452 19.73 11.50 17.97
CA GLN A 452 20.80 11.03 17.06
C GLN A 452 20.24 10.54 15.74
N THR A 453 19.93 11.47 14.83
CA THR A 453 20.42 11.36 13.45
C THR A 453 20.21 12.65 12.67
N THR A 454 20.90 13.72 13.07
CA THR A 454 21.57 14.59 12.10
C THR A 454 22.68 15.38 12.79
N LEU A 455 23.91 15.25 12.26
CA LEU A 455 25.08 16.11 12.47
C LEU A 455 25.80 16.03 13.84
N LYS A 456 26.54 14.92 14.07
CA LYS A 456 27.97 14.92 14.51
C LYS A 456 28.57 13.53 14.84
N GLY A 457 27.80 12.44 14.86
CA GLY A 457 28.33 11.09 15.18
C GLY A 457 28.70 10.18 14.00
N LEU A 458 28.19 10.42 12.80
CA LEU A 458 28.41 9.59 11.60
C LEU A 458 29.62 10.04 10.77
N LYS A 459 30.76 10.27 11.44
CA LYS A 459 32.08 10.40 10.79
C LYS A 459 32.99 9.18 11.05
N ARG A 460 32.42 8.06 11.49
CA ARG A 460 33.16 6.82 11.80
C ARG A 460 32.57 5.54 11.22
N LEU A 461 31.65 5.67 10.26
CA LEU A 461 31.21 4.56 9.41
C LEU A 461 31.06 5.11 7.98
N GLU A 462 32.19 5.50 7.42
CA GLU A 462 32.50 5.41 5.99
C GLU A 462 33.51 4.28 5.81
#